data_AF-A0AAV6I2H3-F1
#
_entry.id   AF-A0AAV6I2H3-F1
#
_cell.length_a   1.000
_cell.length_b   1.000
_cell.length_c   1.000
_cell.angle_alpha   90.00
_cell.angle_beta   90.00
_cell.angle_gamma   90.00
#
_symmetry.space_group_name_H-M   'P 1'
#
loop_
_entity.id
_entity.type
_entity.pdbx_description
1 polymer ?
#
loop_
_entity_poly.entity_id
_entity_poly.type
_entity_poly.pdbx_seq_one_letter_code
_entity_poly.pdbx_strand_id
1 'polypeptide(L)'
;MEPILSSTTLQLRPHHHHRHSLSSSSLSTLKLTTARSLRQKLSSPVSPLRVSANSQAAPASTEAKSTYSVPSQMKAWVYGEYGSVDVLKFDSSVSVPPVKDDQVLVKVAAAALNPVDFKRRLGKFKATDSPLPTVPGYDVAGVVVKVGSQVKSLKEGDEVYGNINEKALEGPKQFGSFAEYTAVEEKLLALKPKNLDFAQAAGLPLAIQTAYEGLERSGFSDGKSVLVLGGAGGVGSLVIQVYICNFNKFCSSHKKLLLNV
;
A
#
# COMPACT_ATOMS: atom_id res chain seq x y z
N MET A 1 -50.82 23.59 10.12
CA MET A 1 -50.72 22.70 8.94
C MET A 1 -49.70 21.64 9.29
N GLU A 2 -50.17 20.43 9.58
CA GLU A 2 -49.35 19.28 9.97
C GLU A 2 -48.55 18.69 8.79
N PRO A 3 -47.37 18.09 9.02
CA PRO A 3 -46.70 17.27 8.03
C PRO A 3 -47.16 15.80 8.11
N ILE A 4 -47.59 15.28 6.97
CA ILE A 4 -48.01 13.89 6.76
C ILE A 4 -46.77 12.99 6.70
N LEU A 5 -46.64 12.06 7.65
CA LEU A 5 -45.68 10.95 7.64
C LEU A 5 -46.32 9.75 6.91
N SER A 6 -45.80 9.38 5.74
CA SER A 6 -46.15 8.13 5.07
C SER A 6 -45.16 7.04 5.46
N SER A 7 -45.62 6.10 6.29
CA SER A 7 -44.96 4.85 6.64
C SER A 7 -45.35 3.79 5.61
N THR A 8 -44.38 3.22 4.90
CA THR A 8 -44.59 2.03 4.05
C THR A 8 -43.91 0.83 4.69
N THR A 9 -44.71 -0.02 5.33
CA THR A 9 -44.30 -1.30 5.91
C THR A 9 -44.29 -2.37 4.81
N LEU A 10 -43.11 -2.93 4.51
CA LEU A 10 -42.96 -4.07 3.62
C LEU A 10 -43.21 -5.37 4.40
N GLN A 11 -44.35 -6.02 4.20
CA GLN A 11 -44.62 -7.36 4.74
C GLN A 11 -43.95 -8.43 3.87
N LEU A 12 -43.04 -9.22 4.45
CA LEU A 12 -42.49 -10.42 3.83
C LEU A 12 -43.37 -11.64 4.17
N ARG A 13 -43.85 -12.36 3.15
CA ARG A 13 -44.57 -13.63 3.29
C ARG A 13 -43.57 -14.78 3.55
N PRO A 14 -43.92 -15.78 4.38
CA PRO A 14 -43.06 -16.95 4.60
C PRO A 14 -43.14 -17.94 3.44
N HIS A 15 -41.97 -18.44 3.01
CA HIS A 15 -41.84 -19.56 2.07
C HIS A 15 -41.97 -20.91 2.80
N HIS A 16 -42.78 -21.81 2.23
CA HIS A 16 -42.91 -23.20 2.67
C HIS A 16 -41.61 -23.98 2.47
N HIS A 17 -41.14 -24.68 3.52
CA HIS A 17 -40.13 -25.73 3.41
C HIS A 17 -40.76 -27.11 3.56
N HIS A 18 -40.54 -27.96 2.55
CA HIS A 18 -40.80 -29.39 2.59
C HIS A 18 -39.86 -30.07 3.60
N ARG A 19 -40.45 -30.85 4.53
CA ARG A 19 -39.73 -31.77 5.41
C ARG A 19 -39.39 -33.05 4.65
N HIS A 20 -38.12 -33.42 4.62
CA HIS A 20 -37.71 -34.82 4.49
C HIS A 20 -37.07 -35.28 5.80
N SER A 21 -37.64 -36.34 6.36
CA SER A 21 -37.14 -37.07 7.52
C SER A 21 -36.10 -38.08 7.02
N LEU A 22 -34.91 -38.12 7.62
CA LEU A 22 -34.04 -39.29 7.56
C LEU A 22 -33.43 -39.55 8.94
N SER A 23 -33.42 -40.84 9.27
CA SER A 23 -33.19 -41.44 10.57
C SER A 23 -31.71 -41.49 10.96
N SER A 24 -31.51 -41.67 12.27
CA SER A 24 -30.25 -41.90 12.95
C SER A 24 -29.52 -43.16 12.47
N SER A 25 -28.22 -43.06 12.24
CA SER A 25 -27.28 -44.17 12.45
C SER A 25 -25.82 -43.70 12.58
N SER A 26 -25.21 -44.16 13.67
CA SER A 26 -23.79 -44.46 13.89
C SER A 26 -22.75 -43.33 13.90
N LEU A 27 -22.35 -43.00 15.14
CA LEU A 27 -21.06 -42.39 15.44
C LEU A 27 -19.92 -43.32 15.01
N SER A 28 -18.95 -42.79 14.25
CA SER A 28 -17.59 -43.34 14.19
C SER A 28 -16.57 -42.23 14.38
N THR A 29 -15.77 -42.39 15.43
CA THR A 29 -14.78 -41.46 15.93
C THR A 29 -13.50 -41.56 15.08
N LEU A 30 -13.20 -40.56 14.26
CA LEU A 30 -11.85 -40.44 13.68
C LEU A 30 -10.93 -39.73 14.68
N LYS A 31 -10.07 -40.50 15.33
CA LYS A 31 -8.94 -39.98 16.12
C LYS A 31 -7.93 -39.35 15.16
N LEU A 32 -7.70 -38.04 15.30
CA LEU A 32 -6.63 -37.33 14.61
C LEU A 32 -5.30 -37.67 15.30
N THR A 33 -4.55 -38.61 14.73
CA THR A 33 -3.20 -38.96 15.17
C THR A 33 -2.25 -37.80 14.90
N THR A 34 -1.58 -37.36 15.96
CA THR A 34 -0.54 -36.33 15.99
C THR A 34 0.60 -36.66 15.01
N ALA A 35 0.84 -35.79 14.03
CA ALA A 35 2.00 -35.86 13.15
C ALA A 35 3.28 -35.51 13.93
N ARG A 36 3.80 -36.49 14.68
CA ARG A 36 5.06 -36.40 15.42
C ARG A 36 5.95 -37.60 15.10
N SER A 37 6.20 -37.85 13.82
CA SER A 37 7.25 -38.78 13.38
C SER A 37 7.55 -38.61 11.89
N LEU A 38 8.22 -37.52 11.52
CA LEU A 38 8.94 -37.37 10.24
C LEU A 38 10.13 -36.39 10.42
N ARG A 39 10.81 -36.48 11.57
CA ARG A 39 12.13 -35.89 11.82
C ARG A 39 13.07 -36.99 12.27
N GLN A 40 13.48 -37.84 11.34
CA GLN A 40 14.69 -38.66 11.50
C GLN A 40 14.99 -39.35 10.17
N LYS A 41 15.88 -38.71 9.39
CA LYS A 41 16.86 -39.30 8.46
C LYS A 41 17.18 -38.26 7.40
N LEU A 42 18.20 -37.45 7.70
CA LEU A 42 19.09 -36.76 6.76
C LEU A 42 20.13 -36.05 7.63
N SER A 43 21.09 -36.82 8.14
CA SER A 43 22.28 -36.30 8.82
C SER A 43 23.51 -36.84 8.10
N SER A 44 23.99 -36.10 7.10
CA SER A 44 25.36 -36.21 6.61
C SER A 44 26.19 -35.10 7.29
N PRO A 45 27.43 -35.35 7.69
CA PRO A 45 28.26 -34.35 8.35
C PRO A 45 28.77 -33.35 7.30
N VAL A 46 28.32 -32.10 7.38
CA VAL A 46 28.93 -30.98 6.64
C VAL A 46 30.08 -30.45 7.49
N SER A 47 31.31 -30.54 6.98
CA SER A 47 32.48 -29.91 7.60
C SER A 47 32.31 -28.39 7.61
N PRO A 48 32.60 -27.67 8.72
CA PRO A 48 32.51 -26.23 8.71
C PRO A 48 33.64 -25.65 7.86
N LEU A 49 33.27 -25.03 6.74
CA LEU A 49 34.17 -24.20 5.95
C LEU A 49 34.55 -22.98 6.80
N ARG A 50 35.81 -22.92 7.25
CA ARG A 50 36.33 -21.81 8.04
C ARG A 50 36.61 -20.65 7.08
N VAL A 51 35.67 -19.71 6.96
CA VAL A 51 35.91 -18.44 6.26
C VAL A 51 36.65 -17.50 7.22
N SER A 52 37.94 -17.33 7.00
CA SER A 52 38.69 -16.23 7.62
C SER A 52 38.32 -14.93 6.93
N ALA A 53 37.54 -14.08 7.59
CA ALA A 53 37.34 -12.70 7.17
C ALA A 53 38.55 -11.88 7.61
N ASN A 54 39.39 -11.48 6.66
CA ASN A 54 40.43 -10.50 6.89
C ASN A 54 39.77 -9.11 6.91
N SER A 55 39.58 -8.52 8.09
CA SER A 55 39.06 -7.16 8.20
C SER A 55 40.17 -6.16 7.89
N GLN A 56 40.32 -5.79 6.63
CA GLN A 56 40.93 -4.50 6.29
C GLN A 56 39.82 -3.46 6.30
N ALA A 57 39.97 -2.47 7.18
CA ALA A 57 39.09 -1.31 7.23
C ALA A 57 39.18 -0.56 5.89
N ALA A 58 38.05 -0.44 5.19
CA ALA A 58 37.92 0.48 4.08
C ALA A 58 38.06 1.92 4.60
N PRO A 59 38.78 2.81 3.90
CA PRO A 59 38.83 4.22 4.29
C PRO A 59 37.42 4.81 4.24
N ALA A 60 37.11 5.66 5.22
CA ALA A 60 35.86 6.38 5.29
C ALA A 60 35.57 7.08 3.95
N SER A 61 34.52 6.65 3.27
CA SER A 61 34.03 7.31 2.07
C SER A 61 33.50 8.69 2.47
N THR A 62 34.25 9.73 2.14
CA THR A 62 33.78 11.11 2.10
C THR A 62 32.48 11.15 1.30
N GLU A 63 31.37 11.46 1.97
CA GLU A 63 30.06 11.69 1.36
C GLU A 63 30.18 12.87 0.37
N ALA A 64 30.33 12.55 -0.91
CA ALA A 64 30.09 13.53 -1.96
C ALA A 64 28.59 13.84 -1.92
N LYS A 65 28.23 15.02 -1.39
CA LYS A 65 26.88 15.59 -1.53
C LYS A 65 26.55 15.63 -3.03
N SER A 66 25.77 14.66 -3.51
CA SER A 66 25.25 14.72 -4.87
C SER A 66 24.24 15.86 -4.92
N THR A 67 24.65 17.01 -5.44
CA THR A 67 23.72 18.08 -5.77
C THR A 67 22.86 17.61 -6.93
N TYR A 68 21.68 17.06 -6.64
CA TYR A 68 20.69 16.74 -7.66
C TYR A 68 20.25 18.05 -8.33
N SER A 69 20.58 18.26 -9.61
CA SER A 69 20.00 19.37 -10.36
C SER A 69 18.58 18.99 -10.75
N VAL A 70 17.58 19.56 -10.09
CA VAL A 70 16.17 19.32 -10.42
C VAL A 70 15.83 20.06 -11.72
N PRO A 71 15.36 19.37 -12.78
CA PRO A 71 14.99 20.02 -14.03
C PRO A 71 13.68 20.82 -13.87
N SER A 72 13.44 21.79 -14.76
CA SER A 72 12.16 22.53 -14.78
C SER A 72 11.01 21.72 -15.37
N GLN A 73 11.31 20.77 -16.25
CA GLN A 73 10.37 19.87 -16.91
C GLN A 73 10.76 18.41 -16.74
N MET A 74 9.79 17.52 -16.87
CA MET A 74 9.93 16.08 -16.72
C MET A 74 8.97 15.33 -17.64
N LYS A 75 9.23 14.04 -17.81
CA LYS A 75 8.32 13.08 -18.44
C LYS A 75 7.26 12.62 -17.45
N ALA A 76 6.02 12.55 -17.90
CA ALA A 76 4.91 12.02 -17.12
C ALA A 76 3.81 11.45 -18.02
N TRP A 77 2.94 10.62 -17.43
CA TRP A 77 1.63 10.33 -17.99
C TRP A 77 0.62 11.35 -17.48
N VAL A 78 -0.24 11.85 -18.36
CA VAL A 78 -1.20 12.93 -18.09
C VAL A 78 -2.55 12.63 -18.74
N TYR A 79 -3.65 13.02 -18.10
CA TYR A 79 -4.95 13.13 -18.76
C TYR A 79 -5.55 14.51 -18.53
N GLY A 80 -6.03 15.14 -19.61
CA GLY A 80 -6.65 16.47 -19.59
C GLY A 80 -8.17 16.45 -19.45
N GLU A 81 -8.77 15.27 -19.59
CA GLU A 81 -10.21 15.03 -19.47
C GLU A 81 -10.47 13.65 -18.85
N TYR A 82 -11.66 13.42 -18.31
CA TYR A 82 -12.05 12.12 -17.78
C TYR A 82 -12.45 11.16 -18.91
N GLY A 83 -12.08 9.87 -18.80
CA GLY A 83 -12.44 8.89 -19.82
C GLY A 83 -11.79 7.50 -19.66
N SER A 84 -11.91 6.72 -20.74
CA SER A 84 -11.24 5.43 -20.93
C SER A 84 -9.71 5.58 -20.90
N VAL A 85 -8.95 4.53 -21.19
CA VAL A 85 -7.48 4.64 -21.24
C VAL A 85 -6.98 5.55 -22.35
N ASP A 86 -7.82 5.83 -23.33
CA ASP A 86 -7.47 6.63 -24.49
C ASP A 86 -7.16 8.10 -24.14
N VAL A 87 -7.64 8.60 -23.01
CA VAL A 87 -7.35 9.97 -22.54
C VAL A 87 -5.98 10.09 -21.85
N LEU A 88 -5.35 8.96 -21.50
CA LEU A 88 -4.04 8.95 -20.86
C LEU A 88 -2.94 9.09 -21.93
N LYS A 89 -2.18 10.18 -21.87
CA LYS A 89 -1.14 10.52 -22.83
C LYS A 89 0.21 10.66 -22.15
N PHE A 90 1.26 10.25 -22.84
CA PHE A 90 2.62 10.54 -22.42
C PHE A 90 2.98 11.97 -22.83
N ASP A 91 3.53 12.75 -21.91
CA ASP A 91 4.04 14.10 -22.14
C ASP A 91 5.49 14.17 -21.61
N SER A 92 6.41 14.61 -22.46
CA SER A 92 7.84 14.73 -22.16
C SER A 92 8.25 16.05 -21.53
N SER A 93 7.30 16.97 -21.31
CA SER A 93 7.56 18.38 -21.00
C SER A 93 6.70 18.94 -19.86
N VAL A 94 6.21 18.07 -18.98
CA VAL A 94 5.40 18.47 -17.81
C VAL A 94 6.27 19.21 -16.80
N SER A 95 5.81 20.33 -16.27
CA SER A 95 6.54 21.07 -15.23
C SER A 95 6.74 20.23 -13.97
N VAL A 96 7.94 20.26 -13.40
CA VAL A 96 8.21 19.65 -12.09
C VAL A 96 7.48 20.46 -11.01
N PRO A 97 6.72 19.82 -10.10
CA PRO A 97 5.95 20.56 -9.10
C PRO A 97 6.88 21.27 -8.09
N PRO A 98 6.52 22.49 -7.65
CA PRO A 98 7.25 23.16 -6.57
C PRO A 98 7.07 22.41 -5.25
N VAL A 99 8.07 22.51 -4.38
CA VAL A 99 8.08 21.88 -3.05
C VAL A 99 7.58 22.90 -2.03
N LYS A 100 6.52 22.55 -1.28
CA LYS A 100 6.06 23.34 -0.13
C LYS A 100 6.92 23.08 1.11
N ASP A 101 6.75 23.90 2.14
CA ASP A 101 7.54 23.84 3.37
C ASP A 101 7.51 22.47 4.06
N ASP A 102 6.38 21.77 4.05
CA ASP A 102 6.16 20.47 4.68
C ASP A 102 6.37 19.28 3.73
N GLN A 103 6.84 19.54 2.51
CA GLN A 103 6.97 18.54 1.45
C GLN A 103 8.43 18.23 1.13
N VAL A 104 8.63 17.07 0.51
CA VAL A 104 9.86 16.69 -0.18
C VAL A 104 9.58 16.49 -1.66
N LEU A 105 10.58 16.72 -2.52
CA LEU A 105 10.56 16.27 -3.90
C LEU A 105 11.21 14.89 -3.98
N VAL A 106 10.46 13.92 -4.49
CA VAL A 106 10.94 12.56 -4.71
C VAL A 106 11.26 12.39 -6.19
N LYS A 107 12.49 11.99 -6.52
CA LYS A 107 12.84 11.40 -7.82
C LYS A 107 12.31 9.98 -7.84
N VAL A 108 11.28 9.74 -8.64
CA VAL A 108 10.56 8.47 -8.68
C VAL A 108 11.44 7.40 -9.31
N ALA A 109 11.61 6.28 -8.61
CA ALA A 109 12.27 5.08 -9.12
C ALA A 109 11.26 4.01 -9.55
N ALA A 110 10.16 3.89 -8.80
CA ALA A 110 9.04 3.01 -9.12
C ALA A 110 7.71 3.59 -8.61
N ALA A 111 6.62 3.20 -9.25
CA ALA A 111 5.25 3.53 -8.86
C ALA A 111 4.37 2.30 -9.08
N ALA A 112 3.28 2.18 -8.31
CA ALA A 112 2.32 1.07 -8.45
C ALA A 112 0.95 1.56 -8.89
N LEU A 113 0.25 0.70 -9.64
CA LEU A 113 -1.11 0.90 -10.09
C LEU A 113 -2.10 0.37 -9.06
N ASN A 114 -3.11 1.18 -8.76
CA ASN A 114 -4.23 0.82 -7.92
C ASN A 114 -5.56 1.00 -8.66
N PRO A 115 -6.64 0.28 -8.26
CA PRO A 115 -7.94 0.50 -8.86
C PRO A 115 -8.48 1.94 -8.73
N VAL A 116 -8.01 2.69 -7.72
CA VAL A 116 -8.37 4.09 -7.56
C VAL A 116 -7.89 4.96 -8.74
N ASP A 117 -6.73 4.65 -9.33
CA ASP A 117 -6.16 5.44 -10.44
C ASP A 117 -7.09 5.46 -11.65
N PHE A 118 -7.54 4.29 -12.12
CA PHE A 118 -8.42 4.22 -13.28
C PHE A 118 -9.85 4.68 -12.95
N LYS A 119 -10.33 4.48 -11.70
CA LYS A 119 -11.63 5.00 -11.25
C LYS A 119 -11.63 6.53 -11.20
N ARG A 120 -10.52 7.14 -10.78
CA ARG A 120 -10.29 8.60 -10.82
C ARG A 120 -10.36 9.12 -12.24
N ARG A 121 -9.56 8.52 -13.15
CA ARG A 121 -9.53 8.90 -14.57
C ARG A 121 -10.90 8.73 -15.25
N LEU A 122 -11.71 7.75 -14.85
CA LEU A 122 -13.09 7.60 -15.32
C LEU A 122 -14.07 8.65 -14.75
N GLY A 123 -13.61 9.56 -13.88
CA GLY A 123 -14.42 10.64 -13.30
C GLY A 123 -15.41 10.17 -12.23
N LYS A 124 -15.18 9.00 -11.60
CA LYS A 124 -16.13 8.41 -10.63
C LYS A 124 -16.33 9.25 -9.36
N PHE A 125 -15.40 10.16 -9.08
CA PHE A 125 -15.45 11.07 -7.94
C PHE A 125 -15.05 12.50 -8.33
N LYS A 126 -15.40 12.92 -9.55
CA LYS A 126 -15.08 14.25 -10.10
C LYS A 126 -15.57 15.44 -9.27
N ALA A 127 -16.60 15.23 -8.43
CA ALA A 127 -17.17 16.28 -7.58
C ALA A 127 -16.24 16.73 -6.45
N THR A 128 -15.31 15.85 -6.04
CA THR A 128 -14.36 16.07 -4.95
C THR A 128 -12.91 15.92 -5.43
N ASP A 129 -12.68 15.81 -6.74
CA ASP A 129 -11.34 15.68 -7.32
C ASP A 129 -10.64 17.04 -7.42
N SER A 130 -9.31 17.02 -7.50
CA SER A 130 -8.52 18.18 -7.89
C SER A 130 -8.76 18.56 -9.36
N PRO A 131 -8.45 19.81 -9.76
CA PRO A 131 -8.57 20.23 -11.15
C PRO A 131 -7.72 19.39 -12.12
N LEU A 132 -8.25 19.20 -13.32
CA LEU A 132 -7.49 18.71 -14.48
C LEU A 132 -6.53 19.80 -15.01
N PRO A 133 -5.46 19.45 -15.74
CA PRO A 133 -5.02 18.10 -16.11
C PRO A 133 -4.40 17.35 -14.93
N THR A 134 -4.37 16.01 -14.97
CA THR A 134 -3.85 15.19 -13.87
C THR A 134 -2.74 14.26 -14.33
N VAL A 135 -1.64 14.23 -13.57
CA VAL A 135 -0.67 13.13 -13.55
C VAL A 135 -1.20 12.09 -12.54
N PRO A 136 -1.51 10.84 -12.94
CA PRO A 136 -2.00 9.81 -12.03
C PRO A 136 -0.89 9.18 -11.17
N GLY A 137 -1.29 8.24 -10.30
CA GLY A 137 -0.38 7.47 -9.46
C GLY A 137 -0.47 7.88 -7.99
N TYR A 138 -0.77 6.91 -7.12
CA TYR A 138 -0.88 7.09 -5.67
C TYR A 138 0.37 6.56 -4.94
N ASP A 139 0.86 5.39 -5.34
CA ASP A 139 2.02 4.79 -4.68
C ASP A 139 3.32 5.22 -5.36
N VAL A 140 4.32 5.54 -4.55
CA VAL A 140 5.66 5.94 -4.99
C VAL A 140 6.73 5.22 -4.17
N ALA A 141 7.85 4.89 -4.82
CA ALA A 141 9.13 4.69 -4.17
C ALA A 141 10.24 5.39 -4.97
N GLY A 142 11.18 6.03 -4.27
CA GLY A 142 12.19 6.85 -4.92
C GLY A 142 13.16 7.48 -3.94
N VAL A 143 13.89 8.49 -4.41
CA VAL A 143 14.93 9.18 -3.64
C VAL A 143 14.53 10.63 -3.42
N VAL A 144 14.66 11.13 -2.19
CA VAL A 144 14.45 12.55 -1.89
C VAL A 144 15.56 13.38 -2.54
N VAL A 145 15.19 14.37 -3.34
CA VAL A 145 16.14 15.25 -4.05
C VAL A 145 16.03 16.73 -3.66
N LYS A 146 14.98 17.09 -2.90
CA LYS A 146 14.81 18.43 -2.33
C LYS A 146 13.90 18.35 -1.12
N VAL A 147 14.17 19.13 -0.08
CA VAL A 147 13.36 19.20 1.14
C VAL A 147 12.81 20.61 1.37
N GLY A 148 11.56 20.68 1.83
CA GLY A 148 10.94 21.91 2.32
C GLY A 148 11.52 22.35 3.66
N SER A 149 11.30 23.62 4.00
CA SER A 149 11.90 24.27 5.19
C SER A 149 11.42 23.71 6.54
N GLN A 150 10.26 23.05 6.58
CA GLN A 150 9.63 22.49 7.77
C GLN A 150 9.73 20.96 7.87
N VAL A 151 10.37 20.30 6.89
CA VAL A 151 10.68 18.86 6.92
C VAL A 151 11.74 18.57 7.99
N LYS A 152 11.51 17.57 8.85
CA LYS A 152 12.38 17.32 10.03
C LYS A 152 13.01 15.92 10.07
N SER A 153 12.36 14.94 9.47
CA SER A 153 12.66 13.52 9.55
C SER A 153 13.26 12.93 8.27
N LEU A 154 13.13 13.62 7.14
CA LEU A 154 13.68 13.23 5.85
C LEU A 154 14.74 14.24 5.38
N LYS A 155 15.74 13.75 4.64
CA LYS A 155 16.78 14.56 4.00
C LYS A 155 17.02 14.13 2.56
N GLU A 156 17.65 15.01 1.79
CA GLU A 156 18.13 14.66 0.44
C GLU A 156 19.01 13.39 0.48
N GLY A 157 18.79 12.51 -0.49
CA GLY A 157 19.43 11.20 -0.57
C GLY A 157 18.68 10.06 0.13
N ASP A 158 17.66 10.35 0.97
CA ASP A 158 16.87 9.28 1.59
C ASP A 158 16.06 8.50 0.55
N GLU A 159 16.14 7.17 0.61
CA GLU A 159 15.24 6.27 -0.11
C GLU A 159 13.91 6.18 0.64
N VAL A 160 12.82 6.52 -0.02
CA VAL A 160 11.48 6.65 0.56
C VAL A 160 10.42 5.91 -0.24
N TYR A 161 9.30 5.61 0.40
CA TYR A 161 8.10 5.06 -0.22
C TYR A 161 6.84 5.50 0.53
N GLY A 162 5.70 5.51 -0.16
CA GLY A 162 4.42 5.87 0.45
C GLY A 162 3.26 6.01 -0.55
N ASN A 163 2.04 6.10 -0.01
CA ASN A 163 0.85 6.54 -0.73
C ASN A 163 0.77 8.06 -0.57
N ILE A 164 0.83 8.79 -1.68
CA ILE A 164 0.98 10.24 -1.67
C ILE A 164 -0.34 11.00 -1.51
N ASN A 165 -1.47 10.31 -1.27
CA ASN A 165 -2.76 10.94 -1.05
C ASN A 165 -3.33 10.54 0.32
N GLU A 166 -3.35 11.48 1.26
CA GLU A 166 -3.96 11.31 2.60
C GLU A 166 -5.45 10.95 2.48
N LYS A 167 -6.19 11.76 1.70
CA LYS A 167 -7.60 11.49 1.40
C LYS A 167 -7.75 11.05 -0.04
N ALA A 168 -7.91 9.74 -0.24
CA ALA A 168 -7.84 9.17 -1.58
C ALA A 168 -8.88 9.73 -2.57
N LEU A 169 -10.03 10.23 -2.10
CA LEU A 169 -11.15 10.69 -2.93
C LEU A 169 -11.49 12.17 -2.76
N GLU A 170 -10.80 12.89 -1.87
CA GLU A 170 -11.06 14.32 -1.57
C GLU A 170 -9.79 15.14 -1.84
N GLY A 171 -9.77 15.86 -2.96
CA GLY A 171 -8.62 16.67 -3.38
C GLY A 171 -7.31 15.88 -3.56
N PRO A 172 -7.29 14.67 -4.16
CA PRO A 172 -6.04 13.96 -4.40
C PRO A 172 -5.11 14.77 -5.31
N LYS A 173 -3.79 14.62 -5.14
CA LYS A 173 -2.77 15.43 -5.83
C LYS A 173 -2.97 15.45 -7.34
N GLN A 174 -2.75 16.62 -7.94
CA GLN A 174 -2.73 16.80 -9.39
C GLN A 174 -1.46 16.21 -10.04
N PHE A 175 -0.34 16.22 -9.31
CA PHE A 175 0.97 15.72 -9.75
C PHE A 175 1.28 14.39 -9.05
N GLY A 176 0.73 13.29 -9.57
CA GLY A 176 0.90 11.94 -9.04
C GLY A 176 2.27 11.31 -9.30
N SER A 177 2.40 10.01 -9.00
CA SER A 177 3.66 9.27 -9.09
C SER A 177 4.01 8.70 -10.47
N PHE A 178 3.12 8.80 -11.48
CA PHE A 178 3.43 8.37 -12.85
C PHE A 178 4.20 9.46 -13.62
N ALA A 179 5.26 9.95 -13.00
CA ALA A 179 6.16 11.00 -13.47
C ALA A 179 7.58 10.76 -12.93
N GLU A 180 8.59 11.44 -13.48
CA GLU A 180 9.96 11.32 -12.98
C GLU A 180 10.15 11.96 -11.58
N TYR A 181 9.30 12.93 -11.21
CA TYR A 181 9.32 13.61 -9.91
C TYR A 181 7.92 13.86 -9.36
N THR A 182 7.75 13.79 -8.04
CA THR A 182 6.50 14.17 -7.36
C THR A 182 6.78 14.82 -6.00
N ALA A 183 5.93 15.78 -5.61
CA ALA A 183 6.04 16.51 -4.35
C ALA A 183 5.06 15.95 -3.30
N VAL A 184 5.60 15.50 -2.17
CA VAL A 184 4.86 14.69 -1.18
C VAL A 184 5.10 15.25 0.21
N GLU A 185 4.03 15.39 1.01
CA GLU A 185 4.13 15.80 2.41
C GLU A 185 4.98 14.77 3.17
N GLU A 186 5.88 15.24 4.04
CA GLU A 186 6.77 14.37 4.82
C GLU A 186 6.00 13.27 5.56
N LYS A 187 4.82 13.61 6.08
CA LYS A 187 3.97 12.66 6.81
C LYS A 187 3.55 11.47 5.95
N LEU A 188 3.46 11.58 4.62
CA LEU A 188 2.97 10.48 3.79
C LEU A 188 4.06 9.48 3.38
N LEU A 189 5.31 9.72 3.82
CA LEU A 189 6.46 8.92 3.45
C LEU A 189 7.11 8.22 4.64
N ALA A 190 7.57 7.00 4.38
CA ALA A 190 8.47 6.26 5.24
C ALA A 190 9.80 5.98 4.52
N LEU A 191 10.86 5.71 5.28
CA LEU A 191 12.11 5.23 4.70
C LEU A 191 11.89 3.84 4.09
N LYS A 192 12.40 3.64 2.88
CA LYS A 192 12.36 2.33 2.21
C LYS A 192 13.12 1.30 3.04
N PRO A 193 12.54 0.12 3.34
CA PRO A 193 13.30 -0.97 3.94
C PRO A 193 14.52 -1.34 3.07
N LYS A 194 15.69 -1.49 3.70
CA LYS A 194 16.95 -1.76 2.98
C LYS A 194 16.94 -3.09 2.22
N ASN A 195 16.09 -4.03 2.65
CA ASN A 195 15.95 -5.36 2.06
C ASN A 195 14.92 -5.43 0.93
N LEU A 196 14.27 -4.33 0.58
CA LEU A 196 13.35 -4.23 -0.56
C LEU A 196 13.97 -3.39 -1.66
N ASP A 197 13.80 -3.83 -2.90
CA ASP A 197 14.06 -2.95 -4.05
C ASP A 197 12.95 -1.89 -4.18
N PHE A 198 13.13 -0.91 -5.08
CA PHE A 198 12.15 0.16 -5.28
C PHE A 198 10.79 -0.34 -5.79
N ALA A 199 10.77 -1.36 -6.65
CA ALA A 199 9.52 -1.88 -7.20
C ALA A 199 8.71 -2.62 -6.14
N GLN A 200 9.36 -3.44 -5.32
CA GLN A 200 8.77 -4.10 -4.16
C GLN A 200 8.24 -3.07 -3.16
N ALA A 201 9.02 -2.02 -2.87
CA ALA A 201 8.57 -0.96 -1.97
C ALA A 201 7.37 -0.20 -2.52
N ALA A 202 7.38 0.21 -3.79
CA ALA A 202 6.26 0.91 -4.40
C ALA A 202 4.96 0.08 -4.45
N GLY A 203 5.06 -1.25 -4.47
CA GLY A 203 3.89 -2.14 -4.50
C GLY A 203 3.11 -2.28 -3.19
N LEU A 204 3.57 -1.64 -2.11
CA LEU A 204 3.03 -1.82 -0.76
C LEU A 204 2.04 -0.73 -0.27
N PRO A 205 2.30 0.59 -0.40
CA PRO A 205 1.78 1.57 0.56
C PRO A 205 0.26 1.62 0.67
N LEU A 206 -0.46 1.91 -0.43
CA LEU A 206 -1.92 2.00 -0.39
C LEU A 206 -2.53 0.65 0.03
N ALA A 207 -2.05 -0.44 -0.55
CA ALA A 207 -2.62 -1.77 -0.32
C ALA A 207 -2.42 -2.25 1.13
N ILE A 208 -1.24 -2.04 1.72
CA ILE A 208 -0.92 -2.47 3.09
C ILE A 208 -1.59 -1.59 4.13
N GLN A 209 -1.68 -0.28 3.89
CA GLN A 209 -2.43 0.64 4.73
C GLN A 209 -3.91 0.28 4.75
N THR A 210 -4.50 0.01 3.58
CA THR A 210 -5.91 -0.42 3.45
C THR A 210 -6.16 -1.75 4.17
N ALA A 211 -5.26 -2.71 4.03
CA ALA A 211 -5.37 -4.00 4.71
C ALA A 211 -5.31 -3.85 6.24
N TYR A 212 -4.37 -3.04 6.72
CA TYR A 212 -4.18 -2.76 8.14
C TYR A 212 -5.39 -2.06 8.75
N GLU A 213 -5.83 -0.96 8.15
CA GLU A 213 -6.95 -0.17 8.63
C GLU A 213 -8.25 -0.97 8.61
N GLY A 214 -8.48 -1.79 7.58
CA GLY A 214 -9.62 -2.69 7.51
C GLY A 214 -9.66 -3.71 8.65
N LEU A 215 -8.51 -4.30 8.99
CA LEU A 215 -8.39 -5.21 10.14
C LEU A 215 -8.63 -4.49 11.47
N GLU A 216 -8.07 -3.28 11.65
CA GLU A 216 -8.29 -2.47 12.86
C GLU A 216 -9.77 -2.14 13.05
N ARG A 217 -10.41 -1.61 12.00
CA ARG A 217 -11.84 -1.25 12.00
C ARG A 217 -12.76 -2.45 12.22
N SER A 218 -12.33 -3.66 11.91
CA SER A 218 -13.11 -4.88 12.16
C SER A 218 -13.18 -5.27 13.64
N GLY A 219 -12.40 -4.63 14.52
CA GLY A 219 -12.28 -5.03 15.93
C GLY A 219 -11.60 -6.40 16.09
N PHE A 220 -10.65 -6.70 15.20
CA PHE A 220 -9.89 -7.94 15.23
C PHE A 220 -9.07 -8.04 16.52
N SER A 221 -8.99 -9.25 17.07
CA SER A 221 -8.17 -9.58 18.24
C SER A 221 -7.64 -11.01 18.11
N ASP A 222 -6.54 -11.29 18.79
CA ASP A 222 -5.92 -12.62 18.81
C ASP A 222 -6.95 -13.72 19.13
N GLY A 223 -6.85 -14.86 18.42
CA GLY A 223 -7.73 -16.01 18.58
C GLY A 223 -9.02 -16.00 17.73
N LYS A 224 -9.33 -14.89 17.02
CA LYS A 224 -10.46 -14.84 16.09
C LYS A 224 -10.09 -15.36 14.70
N SER A 225 -11.05 -15.98 14.01
CA SER A 225 -10.97 -16.33 12.59
C SER A 225 -11.41 -15.17 11.70
N VAL A 226 -10.77 -15.01 10.54
CA VAL A 226 -11.11 -13.99 9.53
C VAL A 226 -11.42 -14.65 8.19
N LEU A 227 -12.48 -14.20 7.51
CA LEU A 227 -12.78 -14.56 6.11
C LEU A 227 -12.36 -13.40 5.19
N VAL A 228 -11.46 -13.66 4.25
CA VAL A 228 -10.98 -12.67 3.29
C VAL A 228 -11.63 -12.90 1.92
N LEU A 229 -12.58 -12.03 1.55
CA LEU A 229 -13.18 -12.04 0.21
C LEU A 229 -12.21 -11.35 -0.78
N GLY A 230 -11.75 -12.07 -1.80
CA GLY A 230 -10.77 -11.55 -2.77
C GLY A 230 -9.31 -11.63 -2.30
N GLY A 231 -8.93 -12.70 -1.59
CA GLY A 231 -7.60 -12.88 -0.98
C GLY A 231 -6.40 -12.89 -1.93
N ALA A 232 -6.60 -13.05 -3.24
CA ALA A 232 -5.51 -13.07 -4.23
C ALA A 232 -5.12 -11.68 -4.75
N GLY A 233 -5.88 -10.61 -4.42
CA GLY A 233 -5.59 -9.25 -4.87
C GLY A 233 -4.49 -8.55 -4.05
N GLY A 234 -4.10 -7.35 -4.46
CA GLY A 234 -3.09 -6.53 -3.75
C GLY A 234 -3.43 -6.31 -2.28
N VAL A 235 -4.66 -5.86 -1.98
CA VAL A 235 -5.12 -5.69 -0.59
C VAL A 235 -5.34 -7.04 0.09
N GLY A 236 -6.07 -7.96 -0.55
CA GLY A 236 -6.47 -9.23 0.06
C GLY A 236 -5.29 -10.11 0.50
N SER A 237 -4.23 -10.15 -0.30
CA SER A 237 -3.02 -10.91 0.04
C SER A 237 -2.29 -10.32 1.24
N LEU A 238 -2.31 -8.99 1.40
CA LEU A 238 -1.73 -8.30 2.54
C LEU A 238 -2.59 -8.44 3.80
N VAL A 239 -3.93 -8.48 3.68
CA VAL A 239 -4.81 -8.83 4.82
C VAL A 239 -4.43 -10.20 5.38
N ILE A 240 -4.25 -11.20 4.51
CA ILE A 240 -3.84 -12.56 4.91
C ILE A 240 -2.48 -12.53 5.62
N GLN A 241 -1.49 -11.83 5.05
CA GLN A 241 -0.14 -11.78 5.63
C GLN A 241 -0.11 -11.04 6.97
N VAL A 242 -0.75 -9.87 7.07
CA VAL A 242 -0.81 -9.08 8.31
C VAL A 242 -1.53 -9.87 9.41
N TYR A 243 -2.60 -10.61 9.05
CA TYR A 243 -3.28 -11.51 9.97
C TYR A 243 -2.34 -12.63 10.49
N ILE A 244 -1.64 -13.33 9.60
CA ILE A 244 -0.77 -14.47 9.96
C ILE A 244 0.45 -14.02 10.77
N CYS A 245 1.07 -12.89 10.42
CA CYS A 245 2.30 -12.40 11.08
C CYS A 245 2.07 -11.79 12.47
N ASN A 246 0.86 -11.92 13.03
CA ASN A 246 0.39 -11.31 14.27
C ASN A 246 0.36 -9.78 14.17
N PHE A 247 -0.85 -9.25 13.94
CA PHE A 247 -1.17 -7.83 13.83
C PHE A 247 -0.44 -6.95 14.85
N ASN A 248 -0.37 -7.39 16.12
CA ASN A 248 0.29 -6.64 17.20
C ASN A 248 1.81 -6.52 17.04
N LYS A 249 2.49 -7.54 16.50
CA LYS A 249 3.93 -7.48 16.21
C LYS A 249 4.22 -6.65 14.96
N PHE A 250 3.35 -6.71 13.97
CA PHE A 250 3.43 -5.88 12.77
C PHE A 250 3.26 -4.38 13.10
N CYS A 251 2.31 -4.02 13.96
CA CYS A 251 2.10 -2.66 14.48
C CYS A 251 3.38 -2.03 15.06
N SER A 252 4.10 -2.78 15.89
CA SER A 252 5.29 -2.25 16.60
C SER A 252 6.44 -1.89 15.65
N SER A 253 6.58 -2.64 14.54
CA SER A 253 7.75 -2.53 13.65
C SER A 253 7.55 -1.57 12.47
N HIS A 254 6.30 -1.30 12.06
CA HIS A 254 5.99 -0.50 10.85
C HIS A 254 5.11 0.72 11.14
N LYS A 255 5.08 1.16 12.40
CA LYS A 255 4.24 2.25 12.91
C LYS A 255 4.23 3.50 12.00
N LYS A 256 5.38 3.89 11.44
CA LYS A 256 5.50 5.08 10.60
C LYS A 256 4.83 4.93 9.22
N LEU A 257 4.77 3.74 8.63
CA LEU A 257 4.03 3.53 7.36
C LEU A 257 2.52 3.44 7.61
N LEU A 258 2.13 2.87 8.76
CA LEU A 258 0.75 2.47 9.05
C LEU A 258 -0.07 3.57 9.76
N LEU A 259 0.56 4.48 10.51
CA LEU A 259 -0.13 5.53 11.27
C LEU A 259 -0.30 6.86 10.54
N ASN A 260 0.13 6.95 9.28
CA ASN A 260 0.10 8.20 8.53
C ASN A 260 -1.10 8.27 7.55
N VAL A 261 -2.15 7.49 7.82
CA VAL A 261 -3.47 7.53 7.18
C VAL A 261 -4.51 7.95 8.21
#